data_AF-A0A932PHV1-F1
#
_entry.id   AF-A0A932PHV1-F1
#
_cell.length_a   1.000
_cell.length_b   1.000
_cell.length_c   1.000
_cell.angle_alpha   90.00
_cell.angle_beta   90.00
_cell.angle_gamma   90.00
#
_symmetry.space_group_name_H-M   'P 1'
#
loop_
_entity.id
_entity.type
_entity.pdbx_description
1 polymer ?
#
loop_
_entity_poly.entity_id
_entity_poly.type
_entity_poly.pdbx_seq_one_letter_code
_entity_poly.pdbx_strand_id
1 'polypeptide(L)'
;MKGFRFSLLTLLALTLAIPAVADDEDKALKQLHKLTAMATDAIGRRVVSATIADAIPAKRSDLVLERRTMNINYGDLYVAHVLIKGGAKMEDIAAQMKAGKTVPQIASDQHADWKQIAADAKKLNSQMEDSLYKHFLDGKPLTKRDTEENYDPMIDGVAADNDISKADIADAEHTYLTWRDRAEQKKGSSLDASSEKAAQGTRGDPVRSKAGKLAPPP
;
A
#
# COMPACT_ATOMS: atom_id res chain seq x y z
N MET A 1 37.51 -25.27 61.81
CA MET A 1 36.10 -24.80 61.89
C MET A 1 35.79 -23.99 60.64
N LYS A 2 34.72 -24.38 59.93
CA LYS A 2 33.78 -23.60 59.08
C LYS A 2 34.30 -22.29 58.47
N GLY A 3 34.23 -22.04 57.17
CA GLY A 3 33.52 -22.71 56.07
C GLY A 3 33.20 -21.71 54.95
N PHE A 4 32.60 -22.25 53.87
CA PHE A 4 31.72 -21.57 52.90
C PHE A 4 32.35 -20.45 52.03
N ARG A 5 32.09 -20.32 50.73
CA ARG A 5 31.21 -21.02 49.78
C ARG A 5 31.63 -20.61 48.36
N PHE A 6 31.45 -21.56 47.45
CA PHE A 6 31.48 -21.44 46.00
C PHE A 6 30.48 -20.40 45.46
N SER A 7 30.81 -19.92 44.25
CA SER A 7 29.90 -19.49 43.18
C SER A 7 29.07 -18.21 43.35
N LEU A 8 29.40 -17.19 42.55
CA LEU A 8 28.41 -16.47 41.75
C LEU A 8 29.10 -15.70 40.61
N LEU A 9 29.31 -16.36 39.47
CA LEU A 9 29.81 -15.74 38.24
C LEU A 9 28.97 -16.23 37.07
N THR A 10 27.67 -15.95 37.14
CA THR A 10 26.71 -16.19 36.06
C THR A 10 25.48 -15.30 36.28
N LEU A 11 25.58 -14.02 35.92
CA LEU A 11 24.41 -13.23 35.50
C LEU A 11 24.83 -11.87 34.94
N LEU A 12 25.18 -11.78 33.65
CA LEU A 12 25.01 -10.54 32.88
C LEU A 12 25.22 -10.76 31.38
N ALA A 13 24.23 -11.35 30.70
CA ALA A 13 24.21 -11.34 29.24
C ALA A 13 22.78 -11.56 28.72
N LEU A 14 21.82 -10.66 29.00
CA LEU A 14 20.52 -10.70 28.32
C LEU A 14 19.69 -9.40 28.44
N THR A 15 20.16 -8.25 27.95
CA THR A 15 19.30 -7.04 27.92
C THR A 15 19.46 -6.10 26.72
N LEU A 16 20.26 -6.41 25.69
CA LEU A 16 20.53 -5.46 24.60
C LEU A 16 19.77 -5.68 23.28
N ALA A 17 18.88 -6.68 23.17
CA ALA A 17 18.18 -6.98 21.90
C ALA A 17 16.77 -6.37 21.77
N ILE A 18 16.21 -5.78 22.84
CA ILE A 18 14.81 -5.30 22.88
C ILE A 18 14.55 -4.04 22.02
N PRO A 19 15.43 -3.02 21.94
CA PRO A 19 15.05 -1.78 21.26
C PRO A 19 14.95 -1.90 19.73
N ALA A 20 15.68 -2.84 19.12
CA ALA A 20 15.66 -3.01 17.66
C ALA A 20 14.35 -3.64 17.17
N VAL A 21 13.79 -4.60 17.91
CA VAL A 21 12.53 -5.27 17.53
C VAL A 21 11.34 -4.31 17.63
N ALA A 22 11.29 -3.48 18.67
CA ALA A 22 10.24 -2.48 18.83
C ALA A 22 10.27 -1.42 17.71
N ASP A 23 11.46 -0.98 17.29
CA ASP A 23 11.62 -0.03 16.18
C ASP A 23 11.18 -0.64 14.83
N ASP A 24 11.48 -1.92 14.59
CA ASP A 24 11.02 -2.61 13.37
C ASP A 24 9.50 -2.85 13.38
N GLU A 25 8.91 -3.18 14.54
CA GLU A 25 7.45 -3.30 14.70
C GLU A 25 6.74 -1.97 14.42
N ASP A 26 7.19 -0.87 15.01
CA ASP A 26 6.60 0.47 14.79
C ASP A 26 6.66 0.88 13.30
N LYS A 27 7.78 0.57 12.62
CA LYS A 27 7.93 0.82 11.18
C LYS A 27 6.98 -0.04 10.37
N ALA A 28 6.81 -1.31 10.72
CA ALA A 28 5.89 -2.21 10.06
C ALA A 28 4.45 -1.71 10.20
N LEU A 29 4.02 -1.42 11.43
CA LEU A 29 2.69 -0.90 11.73
C LEU A 29 2.41 0.40 10.98
N LYS A 30 3.38 1.33 10.91
CA LYS A 30 3.24 2.54 10.10
C LYS A 30 3.03 2.26 8.61
N GLN A 31 3.69 1.25 8.04
CA GLN A 31 3.45 0.88 6.64
C GLN A 31 2.09 0.19 6.47
N LEU A 32 1.69 -0.68 7.39
CA LEU A 32 0.41 -1.39 7.39
C LEU A 32 -0.78 -0.44 7.55
N HIS A 33 -0.65 0.59 8.39
CA HIS A 33 -1.70 1.61 8.54
C HIS A 33 -1.97 2.35 7.23
N LYS A 34 -0.98 2.55 6.37
CA LYS A 34 -1.19 3.15 5.05
C LYS A 34 -2.07 2.29 4.14
N LEU A 35 -1.93 0.96 4.22
CA LEU A 35 -2.79 0.02 3.49
C LEU A 35 -4.24 0.20 3.93
N THR A 36 -4.47 0.20 5.24
CA THR A 36 -5.81 0.37 5.80
C THR A 36 -6.37 1.77 5.52
N ALA A 37 -5.57 2.82 5.67
CA ALA A 37 -5.97 4.20 5.41
C ALA A 37 -6.41 4.41 3.95
N MET A 38 -5.68 3.80 3.00
CA MET A 38 -6.06 3.81 1.59
C MET A 38 -7.39 3.07 1.36
N ALA A 39 -7.76 2.10 2.20
CA ALA A 39 -9.02 1.35 2.09
C ALA A 39 -10.24 2.08 2.70
N THR A 40 -10.18 3.39 2.93
CA THR A 40 -11.28 4.14 3.56
C THR A 40 -12.37 4.54 2.57
N ASP A 41 -12.06 4.70 1.28
CA ASP A 41 -13.04 4.90 0.19
C ASP A 41 -13.15 3.69 -0.74
N ALA A 42 -14.12 3.68 -1.64
CA ALA A 42 -14.42 2.53 -2.50
C ALA A 42 -13.37 2.27 -3.60
N ILE A 43 -12.73 3.31 -4.15
CA ILE A 43 -11.65 3.14 -5.13
C ILE A 43 -10.40 2.64 -4.42
N GLY A 44 -10.09 3.24 -3.28
CA GLY A 44 -9.04 2.80 -2.39
C GLY A 44 -9.19 1.33 -1.97
N ARG A 45 -10.37 0.92 -1.46
CA ARG A 45 -10.68 -0.49 -1.14
C ARG A 45 -10.48 -1.43 -2.31
N ARG A 46 -10.93 -1.03 -3.50
CA ARG A 46 -10.74 -1.81 -4.72
C ARG A 46 -9.26 -2.06 -5.01
N VAL A 47 -8.44 -1.02 -4.94
CA VAL A 47 -6.99 -1.13 -5.16
C VAL A 47 -6.34 -2.00 -4.08
N VAL A 48 -6.60 -1.71 -2.80
CA VAL A 48 -5.99 -2.42 -1.66
C VAL A 48 -6.34 -3.91 -1.72
N SER A 49 -7.61 -4.24 -1.88
CA SER A 49 -8.08 -5.63 -1.90
C SER A 49 -7.50 -6.43 -3.08
N ALA A 50 -7.38 -5.82 -4.27
CA ALA A 50 -6.74 -6.46 -5.42
C ALA A 50 -5.24 -6.67 -5.17
N THR A 51 -4.53 -5.65 -4.67
CA THR A 51 -3.09 -5.77 -4.37
C THR A 51 -2.80 -6.80 -3.28
N ILE A 52 -3.65 -6.88 -2.24
CA ILE A 52 -3.50 -7.88 -1.18
C ILE A 52 -3.79 -9.29 -1.70
N ALA A 53 -4.82 -9.46 -2.54
CA ALA A 53 -5.11 -10.75 -3.18
C ALA A 53 -4.00 -11.21 -4.13
N ASP A 54 -3.25 -10.28 -4.74
CA ASP A 54 -2.09 -10.63 -5.57
C ASP A 54 -0.86 -11.02 -4.73
N ALA A 55 -0.79 -10.56 -3.48
CA ALA A 55 0.34 -10.81 -2.58
C ALA A 55 0.16 -12.06 -1.72
N ILE A 56 -1.09 -12.42 -1.41
CA ILE A 56 -1.45 -13.57 -0.58
C ILE A 56 -1.94 -14.70 -1.49
N PRO A 57 -1.50 -15.96 -1.31
CA PRO A 57 -1.95 -17.09 -2.12
C PRO A 57 -3.36 -17.57 -1.74
N ALA A 58 -4.34 -16.65 -1.77
CA ALA A 58 -5.74 -16.90 -1.44
C ALA A 58 -6.65 -16.15 -2.42
N LYS A 59 -7.90 -16.62 -2.59
CA LYS A 59 -8.87 -15.90 -3.41
C LYS A 59 -9.29 -14.63 -2.69
N ARG A 60 -9.47 -13.53 -3.44
CA ARG A 60 -9.94 -12.26 -2.88
C ARG A 60 -11.27 -12.41 -2.12
N SER A 61 -12.19 -13.25 -2.60
CA SER A 61 -13.45 -13.55 -1.92
C SER A 61 -13.24 -14.13 -0.51
N ASP A 62 -12.25 -15.01 -0.37
CA ASP A 62 -11.96 -15.70 0.89
C ASP A 62 -11.35 -14.69 1.88
N LEU A 63 -10.45 -13.83 1.39
CA LEU A 63 -9.86 -12.74 2.17
C LEU A 63 -10.90 -11.72 2.66
N VAL A 64 -11.89 -11.37 1.82
CA VAL A 64 -13.01 -10.49 2.21
C VAL A 64 -13.87 -11.16 3.28
N LEU A 65 -14.15 -12.46 3.14
CA LEU A 65 -14.90 -13.22 4.12
C LEU A 65 -14.15 -13.29 5.46
N GLU A 66 -12.84 -13.53 5.44
CA GLU A 66 -11.98 -13.53 6.63
C GLU A 66 -12.02 -12.20 7.35
N ARG A 67 -11.81 -11.08 6.62
CA ARG A 67 -11.90 -9.72 7.19
C ARG A 67 -13.21 -9.47 7.89
N ARG A 68 -14.33 -9.82 7.24
CA ARG A 68 -15.67 -9.64 7.82
C ARG A 68 -15.91 -10.53 9.02
N THR A 69 -15.47 -11.79 8.95
CA THR A 69 -15.68 -12.78 10.02
C THR A 69 -14.88 -12.45 11.27
N MET A 70 -13.66 -11.95 11.09
CA MET A 70 -12.75 -11.61 12.20
C MET A 70 -12.82 -10.13 12.59
N ASN A 71 -13.54 -9.31 11.83
CA ASN A 71 -13.56 -7.85 11.93
C ASN A 71 -12.13 -7.27 11.98
N ILE A 72 -11.32 -7.56 10.95
CA ILE A 72 -9.95 -7.08 10.81
C ILE A 72 -9.75 -6.24 9.56
N ASN A 73 -8.89 -5.23 9.67
CA ASN A 73 -8.52 -4.38 8.54
C ASN A 73 -7.50 -5.07 7.61
N TYR A 74 -7.13 -4.42 6.50
CA TYR A 74 -6.20 -5.00 5.52
C TYR A 74 -4.77 -5.18 6.04
N GLY A 75 -4.29 -4.29 6.91
CA GLY A 75 -2.99 -4.43 7.57
C GLY A 75 -2.94 -5.68 8.46
N ASP A 76 -3.95 -5.85 9.31
CA ASP A 76 -4.10 -7.01 10.18
C ASP A 76 -4.30 -8.31 9.39
N LEU A 77 -5.11 -8.29 8.33
CA LEU A 77 -5.27 -9.43 7.42
C LEU A 77 -3.91 -9.86 6.85
N TYR A 78 -3.11 -8.92 6.38
CA TYR A 78 -1.78 -9.24 5.84
C TYR A 78 -0.90 -9.90 6.89
N VAL A 79 -0.85 -9.36 8.12
CA VAL A 79 -0.07 -9.95 9.21
C VAL A 79 -0.58 -11.34 9.58
N ALA A 80 -1.90 -11.55 9.62
CA ALA A 80 -2.48 -12.88 9.87
C ALA A 80 -2.00 -13.91 8.83
N HIS A 81 -1.93 -13.53 7.56
CA HIS A 81 -1.42 -14.41 6.50
C HIS A 81 0.10 -14.62 6.54
N VAL A 82 0.87 -13.65 7.05
CA VAL A 82 2.29 -13.85 7.37
C VAL A 82 2.44 -14.94 8.44
N LEU A 83 1.61 -14.92 9.49
CA LEU A 83 1.62 -15.96 10.53
C LEU A 83 1.21 -17.33 9.97
N ILE A 84 0.18 -17.38 9.11
CA ILE A 84 -0.25 -18.62 8.46
C ILE A 84 0.88 -19.21 7.61
N LYS A 85 1.59 -18.38 6.85
CA LYS A 85 2.77 -18.79 6.10
C LYS A 85 3.89 -19.33 7.00
N GLY A 86 3.98 -18.84 8.24
CA GLY A 86 4.87 -19.34 9.29
C GLY A 86 4.39 -20.62 9.98
N GLY A 87 3.21 -21.14 9.63
CA GLY A 87 2.64 -22.37 10.18
C GLY A 87 1.55 -22.18 11.24
N ALA A 88 1.17 -20.93 11.54
CA ALA A 88 0.01 -20.68 12.40
C ALA A 88 -1.29 -21.13 11.69
N LYS A 89 -2.32 -21.43 12.48
CA LYS A 89 -3.66 -21.70 11.97
C LYS A 89 -4.55 -20.49 12.14
N MET A 90 -5.42 -20.22 11.17
CA MET A 90 -6.35 -19.09 11.25
C MET A 90 -7.28 -19.21 12.48
N GLU A 91 -7.67 -20.44 12.84
CA GLU A 91 -8.50 -20.71 14.00
C GLU A 91 -7.80 -20.33 15.32
N ASP A 92 -6.49 -20.54 15.41
CA ASP A 92 -5.69 -20.19 16.59
C ASP A 92 -5.50 -18.67 16.70
N ILE A 93 -5.33 -17.97 15.57
CA ILE A 93 -5.31 -16.51 15.52
C ILE A 93 -6.66 -15.96 15.98
N ALA A 94 -7.76 -16.47 15.43
CA ALA A 94 -9.11 -16.06 15.80
C ALA A 94 -9.43 -16.35 17.28
N ALA A 95 -8.96 -17.46 17.84
CA ALA A 95 -9.11 -17.78 19.25
C ALA A 95 -8.36 -16.79 20.15
N GLN A 96 -7.14 -16.41 19.79
CA GLN A 96 -6.36 -15.40 20.53
C GLN A 96 -6.99 -14.00 20.44
N MET A 97 -7.56 -13.65 19.29
CA MET A 97 -8.33 -12.41 19.14
C MET A 97 -9.56 -12.39 20.03
N LYS A 98 -10.31 -13.50 20.11
CA LYS A 98 -11.43 -13.65 21.06
C LYS A 98 -10.99 -13.53 22.52
N ALA A 99 -9.74 -13.88 22.83
CA ALA A 99 -9.13 -13.66 24.14
C ALA A 99 -8.64 -12.22 24.37
N GLY A 100 -8.87 -11.31 23.41
CA GLY A 100 -8.59 -9.87 23.54
C GLY A 100 -7.25 -9.42 22.98
N LYS A 101 -6.48 -10.30 22.31
CA LYS A 101 -5.23 -9.89 21.65
C LYS A 101 -5.51 -9.25 20.28
N THR A 102 -4.69 -8.28 19.89
CA THR A 102 -4.67 -7.78 18.51
C THR A 102 -3.81 -8.68 17.61
N VAL A 103 -4.01 -8.61 16.29
CA VAL A 103 -3.17 -9.38 15.35
C VAL A 103 -1.68 -9.03 15.49
N PRO A 104 -1.27 -7.75 15.64
CA PRO A 104 0.12 -7.42 15.92
C PRO A 104 0.68 -8.04 17.21
N GLN A 105 -0.10 -8.03 18.30
CA GLN A 105 0.32 -8.69 19.55
C GLN A 105 0.54 -10.19 19.35
N ILE A 106 -0.37 -10.85 18.63
CA ILE A 106 -0.25 -12.27 18.29
C ILE A 106 1.00 -12.52 17.45
N ALA A 107 1.33 -11.61 16.53
CA ALA A 107 2.51 -11.71 15.69
C ALA A 107 3.82 -11.53 16.48
N SER A 108 3.88 -10.55 17.38
CA SER A 108 5.03 -10.36 18.28
C SER A 108 5.24 -11.55 19.23
N ASP A 109 4.16 -12.10 19.78
CA ASP A 109 4.20 -13.30 20.62
C ASP A 109 4.72 -14.53 19.87
N GLN A 110 4.52 -14.58 18.55
CA GLN A 110 5.00 -15.64 17.66
C GLN A 110 6.34 -15.30 16.98
N HIS A 111 7.02 -14.23 17.42
CA HIS A 111 8.31 -13.79 16.89
C HIS A 111 8.30 -13.51 15.37
N ALA A 112 7.24 -12.85 14.89
CA ALA A 112 7.17 -12.42 13.50
C ALA A 112 8.37 -11.54 13.10
N ASP A 113 8.84 -11.71 11.86
CA ASP A 113 9.92 -10.88 11.30
C ASP A 113 9.37 -9.50 10.90
N TRP A 114 9.31 -8.59 11.88
CA TRP A 114 8.79 -7.23 11.70
C TRP A 114 9.56 -6.44 10.64
N LYS A 115 10.85 -6.68 10.50
CA LYS A 115 11.67 -6.04 9.49
C LYS A 115 11.24 -6.46 8.08
N GLN A 116 10.99 -7.76 7.88
CA GLN A 116 10.48 -8.27 6.62
C GLN A 116 9.05 -7.78 6.37
N ILE A 117 8.18 -7.77 7.38
CA ILE A 117 6.81 -7.23 7.27
C ILE A 117 6.85 -5.75 6.86
N ALA A 118 7.71 -4.93 7.45
CA ALA A 118 7.86 -3.52 7.06
C ALA A 118 8.30 -3.35 5.61
N ALA A 119 9.26 -4.17 5.16
CA ALA A 119 9.75 -4.15 3.79
C ALA A 119 8.66 -4.55 2.79
N ASP A 120 7.92 -5.62 3.08
CA ASP A 120 6.85 -6.09 2.21
C ASP A 120 5.65 -5.13 2.21
N ALA A 121 5.24 -4.60 3.36
CA ALA A 121 4.18 -3.59 3.44
C ALA A 121 4.55 -2.32 2.65
N LYS A 122 5.82 -1.90 2.66
CA LYS A 122 6.30 -0.80 1.81
C LYS A 122 6.20 -1.12 0.31
N LYS A 123 6.48 -2.37 -0.08
CA LYS A 123 6.31 -2.83 -1.46
C LYS A 123 4.84 -2.84 -1.86
N LEU A 124 3.95 -3.31 -0.99
CA LEU A 124 2.50 -3.27 -1.19
C LEU A 124 2.01 -1.83 -1.37
N ASN A 125 2.47 -0.89 -0.53
CA ASN A 125 2.20 0.55 -0.69
C ASN A 125 2.57 1.05 -2.09
N SER A 126 3.76 0.70 -2.57
CA SER A 126 4.22 1.10 -3.90
C SER A 126 3.36 0.48 -5.02
N GLN A 127 2.92 -0.77 -4.87
CA GLN A 127 2.04 -1.45 -5.82
C GLN A 127 0.61 -0.88 -5.83
N MET A 128 0.11 -0.46 -4.67
CA MET A 128 -1.18 0.22 -4.56
C MET A 128 -1.14 1.59 -5.24
N GLU A 129 -0.10 2.37 -5.03
CA GLU A 129 0.10 3.67 -5.70
C GLU A 129 0.13 3.52 -7.23
N ASP A 130 0.86 2.53 -7.75
CA ASP A 130 0.89 2.22 -9.19
C ASP A 130 -0.48 1.74 -9.71
N SER A 131 -1.16 0.87 -8.96
CA SER A 131 -2.52 0.40 -9.28
C SER A 131 -3.55 1.53 -9.28
N LEU A 132 -3.43 2.47 -8.34
CA LEU A 132 -4.29 3.64 -8.22
C LEU A 132 -4.07 4.59 -9.39
N TYR A 133 -2.82 4.86 -9.75
CA TYR A 133 -2.48 5.63 -10.94
C TYR A 133 -3.04 5.00 -12.21
N LYS A 134 -2.87 3.68 -12.39
CA LYS A 134 -3.45 2.93 -13.53
C LYS A 134 -4.97 3.00 -13.52
N HIS A 135 -5.62 2.89 -12.37
CA HIS A 135 -7.07 3.03 -12.25
C HIS A 135 -7.54 4.40 -12.74
N PHE A 136 -6.84 5.47 -12.36
CA PHE A 136 -7.20 6.80 -12.84
C PHE A 136 -6.93 6.97 -14.34
N LEU A 137 -5.92 6.30 -14.92
CA LEU A 137 -5.71 6.29 -16.37
C LEU A 137 -6.82 5.52 -17.11
N ASP A 138 -7.08 4.29 -16.69
CA ASP A 138 -8.16 3.44 -17.19
C ASP A 138 -8.66 2.54 -16.06
N GLY A 139 -9.85 2.83 -15.55
CA GLY A 139 -10.45 2.08 -14.44
C GLY A 139 -11.00 0.72 -14.85
N LYS A 140 -11.13 0.44 -16.16
CA LYS A 140 -11.78 -0.76 -16.69
C LYS A 140 -11.17 -2.07 -16.18
N PRO A 141 -9.83 -2.25 -16.12
CA PRO A 141 -9.24 -3.51 -15.67
C PRO A 141 -9.64 -3.89 -14.24
N LEU A 142 -9.58 -2.95 -13.30
CA LEU A 142 -10.00 -3.22 -11.91
C LEU A 142 -11.52 -3.43 -11.83
N THR A 143 -12.33 -2.67 -12.57
CA THR A 143 -13.79 -2.92 -12.60
C THR A 143 -14.16 -4.27 -13.19
N LYS A 144 -13.42 -4.73 -14.19
CA LYS A 144 -13.63 -6.04 -14.79
C LYS A 144 -13.27 -7.14 -13.80
N ARG A 145 -12.11 -7.02 -13.14
CA ARG A 145 -11.68 -7.95 -12.10
C ARG A 145 -12.69 -8.06 -10.96
N ASP A 146 -13.22 -6.92 -10.50
CA ASP A 146 -14.24 -6.92 -9.44
C ASP A 146 -15.48 -7.72 -9.85
N THR A 147 -15.95 -7.57 -11.10
CA THR A 147 -17.06 -8.38 -11.63
C THR A 147 -16.69 -9.86 -11.72
N GLU A 148 -15.51 -10.20 -12.23
CA GLU A 148 -15.05 -11.59 -12.37
C GLU A 148 -14.89 -12.30 -11.02
N GLU A 149 -14.50 -11.56 -9.99
CA GLU A 149 -14.29 -12.06 -8.63
C GLU A 149 -15.53 -11.89 -7.73
N ASN A 150 -16.65 -11.36 -8.25
CA ASN A 150 -17.85 -11.00 -7.49
C ASN A 150 -17.55 -10.11 -6.26
N TYR A 151 -16.60 -9.19 -6.41
CA TYR A 151 -16.19 -8.26 -5.38
C TYR A 151 -16.94 -6.94 -5.49
N ASP A 152 -17.43 -6.43 -4.36
CA ASP A 152 -18.07 -5.10 -4.27
C ASP A 152 -17.36 -4.22 -3.21
N PRO A 153 -16.61 -3.19 -3.63
CA PRO A 153 -15.92 -2.30 -2.71
C PRO A 153 -16.85 -1.44 -1.85
N MET A 154 -18.14 -1.31 -2.18
CA MET A 154 -19.09 -0.52 -1.41
C MET A 154 -19.51 -1.22 -0.12
N ILE A 155 -19.40 -2.56 -0.06
CA ILE A 155 -19.82 -3.37 1.09
C ILE A 155 -18.68 -4.10 1.77
N ASP A 156 -17.46 -3.99 1.27
CA ASP A 156 -16.23 -4.63 1.81
C ASP A 156 -15.65 -3.93 3.06
N GLY A 157 -16.17 -2.76 3.43
CA GLY A 157 -15.76 -2.09 4.67
C GLY A 157 -16.09 -2.93 5.91
N VAL A 158 -15.20 -2.94 6.90
CA VAL A 158 -15.42 -3.51 8.23
C VAL A 158 -15.20 -2.45 9.32
N ALA A 159 -15.68 -2.70 10.55
CA ALA A 159 -15.57 -1.70 11.62
C ALA A 159 -14.11 -1.37 11.96
N ALA A 160 -13.22 -2.36 11.89
CA ALA A 160 -11.78 -2.18 12.13
C ALA A 160 -11.07 -1.26 11.11
N ASP A 161 -11.67 -0.96 9.96
CA ASP A 161 -11.11 0.03 9.03
C ASP A 161 -11.13 1.45 9.60
N ASN A 162 -11.95 1.69 10.64
CA ASN A 162 -12.04 2.97 11.34
C ASN A 162 -11.00 3.12 12.47
N ASP A 163 -10.23 2.08 12.78
CA ASP A 163 -9.17 2.12 13.79
C ASP A 163 -7.85 2.65 13.19
N ILE A 164 -7.96 3.77 12.49
CA ILE A 164 -6.85 4.45 11.83
C ILE A 164 -6.87 5.92 12.21
N SER A 165 -5.69 6.50 12.39
CA SER A 165 -5.58 7.89 12.80
C SER A 165 -6.06 8.83 11.69
N LYS A 166 -6.62 9.99 12.08
CA LYS A 166 -7.00 11.03 11.11
C LYS A 166 -5.81 11.51 10.27
N ALA A 167 -4.60 11.46 10.82
CA ALA A 167 -3.38 11.82 10.10
C ALA A 167 -3.08 10.82 8.98
N ASP A 168 -3.18 9.51 9.26
CA ASP A 168 -2.97 8.48 8.24
C ASP A 168 -4.04 8.56 7.12
N ILE A 169 -5.29 8.88 7.47
CA ILE A 169 -6.35 9.13 6.49
C ILE A 169 -6.02 10.34 5.61
N ALA A 170 -5.57 11.45 6.20
CA ALA A 170 -5.19 12.64 5.45
C ALA A 170 -3.98 12.38 4.51
N ASP A 171 -3.00 11.60 4.96
CA ASP A 171 -1.86 11.18 4.15
C ASP A 171 -2.30 10.28 2.97
N ALA A 172 -3.26 9.38 3.21
CA ALA A 172 -3.85 8.54 2.16
C ALA A 172 -4.64 9.39 1.15
N GLU A 173 -5.44 10.34 1.60
CA GLU A 173 -6.17 11.29 0.74
C GLU A 173 -5.20 12.11 -0.12
N HIS A 174 -4.13 12.66 0.48
CA HIS A 174 -3.10 13.38 -0.27
C HIS A 174 -2.46 12.50 -1.35
N THR A 175 -2.16 11.24 -1.02
CA THR A 175 -1.59 10.26 -1.97
C THR A 175 -2.58 9.99 -3.11
N TYR A 176 -3.86 9.80 -2.79
CA TYR A 176 -4.93 9.60 -3.75
C TYR A 176 -5.03 10.77 -4.74
N LEU A 177 -5.13 11.99 -4.22
CA LEU A 177 -5.24 13.21 -5.03
C LEU A 177 -4.01 13.40 -5.91
N THR A 178 -2.81 13.14 -5.38
CA THR A 178 -1.56 13.22 -6.14
C THR A 178 -1.59 12.31 -7.36
N TRP A 179 -2.03 11.06 -7.21
CA TRP A 179 -2.06 10.11 -8.32
C TRP A 179 -3.20 10.37 -9.30
N ARG A 180 -4.35 10.86 -8.82
CA ARG A 180 -5.45 11.33 -9.66
C ARG A 180 -4.99 12.46 -10.56
N ASP A 181 -4.42 13.52 -9.96
CA ASP A 181 -4.03 14.73 -10.68
C ASP A 181 -2.92 14.42 -11.71
N ARG A 182 -1.96 13.53 -11.37
CA ARG A 182 -0.95 13.04 -12.33
C ARG A 182 -1.56 12.28 -13.50
N ALA A 183 -2.59 11.46 -13.26
CA ALA A 183 -3.27 10.72 -14.32
C ALA A 183 -4.09 11.66 -15.21
N GLU A 184 -4.77 12.65 -14.62
CA GLU A 184 -5.51 13.70 -15.34
C GLU A 184 -4.58 14.53 -16.22
N GLN A 185 -3.42 14.95 -15.70
CA GLN A 185 -2.39 15.63 -16.49
C GLN A 185 -1.94 14.77 -17.68
N LYS A 186 -1.74 13.46 -17.49
CA LYS A 186 -1.37 12.57 -18.60
C LYS A 186 -2.48 12.43 -19.65
N LYS A 187 -3.75 12.39 -19.23
CA LYS A 187 -4.91 12.38 -20.16
C LYS A 187 -5.03 13.71 -20.91
N GLY A 188 -4.86 14.84 -20.23
CA GLY A 188 -4.89 16.17 -20.85
C GLY A 188 -3.67 16.46 -21.74
N SER A 189 -2.54 15.82 -21.46
CA SER A 189 -1.32 15.88 -22.28
C SER A 189 -1.36 14.97 -23.51
N SER A 190 -2.40 14.13 -23.67
CA SER A 190 -2.60 13.36 -24.90
C SER A 190 -3.20 14.19 -26.05
N LEU A 191 -3.03 15.52 -26.01
CA LEU A 191 -3.23 16.38 -27.17
C LEU A 191 -2.14 16.06 -28.20
N ASP A 192 -2.45 15.05 -29.03
CA ASP A 192 -1.99 14.70 -30.38
C ASP A 192 -0.58 15.17 -30.79
N ALA A 193 0.18 14.29 -31.45
CA ALA A 193 1.51 14.58 -32.00
C ALA A 193 1.54 15.77 -33.00
N SER A 194 0.38 16.32 -33.37
CA SER A 194 0.20 17.59 -34.06
C SER A 194 0.50 18.83 -33.19
N SER A 195 0.28 18.78 -31.87
CA SER A 195 0.57 19.87 -30.91
C SER A 195 2.07 20.00 -30.59
N GLU A 196 2.79 18.87 -30.56
CA GLU A 196 4.26 18.86 -30.36
C GLU A 196 4.99 19.50 -31.54
N LYS A 197 4.49 19.34 -32.77
CA LYS A 197 5.05 20.02 -33.96
C LYS A 197 4.74 21.53 -34.00
N ALA A 198 3.67 21.99 -33.38
CA ALA A 198 3.36 23.42 -33.28
C ALA A 198 4.22 24.13 -32.21
N ALA A 199 4.65 23.42 -31.18
CA ALA A 199 5.49 23.97 -30.10
C ALA A 199 7.00 23.99 -30.41
N GLN A 200 7.48 23.24 -31.42
CA GLN A 200 8.89 23.20 -31.83
C GLN A 200 9.32 24.24 -32.87
N GLY A 201 8.44 25.16 -33.26
CA GLY A 201 8.82 26.42 -33.89
C GLY A 201 9.51 26.34 -35.26
N THR A 202 8.81 26.82 -36.28
CA THR A 202 9.44 27.82 -37.14
C THR A 202 8.45 28.95 -37.33
N ARG A 203 8.55 29.92 -36.42
CA ARG A 203 8.01 31.25 -36.59
C ARG A 203 8.82 31.91 -37.71
N GLY A 204 8.41 31.66 -38.97
CA GLY A 204 8.92 32.37 -40.12
C GLY A 204 8.43 33.80 -40.06
N ASP A 205 9.34 34.72 -39.77
CA ASP A 205 9.13 36.16 -39.75
C ASP A 205 8.57 36.66 -41.10
N PRO A 206 7.32 37.18 -41.16
CA PRO A 206 6.70 37.57 -42.43
C PRO A 206 7.29 38.86 -43.03
N VAL A 207 8.24 39.52 -42.35
CA VAL A 207 8.80 40.81 -42.79
C VAL A 207 9.96 40.65 -43.79
N ARG A 208 10.50 39.45 -44.00
CA ARG A 208 11.64 39.22 -44.92
C ARG A 208 11.29 38.70 -46.32
N SER A 209 10.03 38.38 -46.61
CA SER A 209 9.62 37.88 -47.95
C SER A 209 9.23 38.98 -48.95
N LYS A 210 9.25 40.25 -48.55
CA LYS A 210 9.01 41.42 -49.44
C LYS A 210 10.19 42.40 -49.46
N ALA A 211 11.40 41.92 -49.70
CA ALA A 211 12.53 42.80 -50.09
C ALA A 211 13.63 42.00 -50.79
N GLY A 212 13.59 41.93 -52.12
CA GLY A 212 14.59 41.26 -52.96
C GLY A 212 14.06 41.01 -54.36
N LYS A 213 13.67 42.08 -55.07
CA LYS A 213 14.44 42.67 -56.20
C LYS A 213 14.37 41.78 -57.45
N LEU A 214 13.49 42.13 -58.38
CA LEU A 214 13.76 43.02 -59.53
C LEU A 214 14.64 42.34 -60.57
N ALA A 215 14.03 42.03 -61.72
CA ALA A 215 14.73 41.71 -62.95
C ALA A 215 15.50 42.94 -63.47
N PRO A 216 16.61 42.73 -64.19
CA PRO A 216 16.93 43.59 -65.32
C PRO A 216 17.34 42.83 -66.60
N PRO A 217 17.30 43.53 -67.75
CA PRO A 217 17.09 43.01 -69.12
C PRO A 217 18.42 42.85 -69.90
N PRO A 218 18.47 42.54 -71.22
CA PRO A 218 17.44 42.22 -72.22
C PRO A 218 17.32 40.73 -72.60
#